data_AF-A0A942UD92-F1
#
_entry.id   AF-A0A942UD92-F1
#
_cell.length_a   1.000
_cell.length_b   1.000
_cell.length_c   1.000
_cell.angle_alpha   90.00
_cell.angle_beta   90.00
_cell.angle_gamma   90.00
#
_symmetry.space_group_name_H-M   'P 1'
#
loop_
_entity.id
_entity.type
_entity.pdbx_description
1 polymer ?
#
loop_
_entity_poly.entity_id
_entity_poly.type
_entity_poly.pdbx_seq_one_letter_code
_entity_poly.pdbx_strand_id
1 'polypeptide(L)'
;MEAFLVDLGDHTDQTTKQMLQNLIDKRIKYNRYKNIHFLLLSIAFLFGFFVFSLFYKATIETSTNSVLDTFFILVKKNHFLTLFFIAFTLFGSVKVIFEKKEKTEKEYHALRCEIIDKSKDLWKGDKWNQRHRVFEQMKKKYDINLYHQSK
;
A
#
# COMPACT_ATOMS: atom_id res chain seq x y z
N MET A 1 0.41 -13.08 -17.52
CA MET A 1 -1.02 -13.40 -17.41
C MET A 1 -1.13 -14.60 -16.48
N GLU A 2 -2.00 -14.52 -15.47
CA GLU A 2 -2.16 -15.57 -14.47
C GLU A 2 -2.64 -16.88 -15.07
N ALA A 3 -2.09 -18.02 -14.62
CA ALA A 3 -2.34 -19.33 -15.22
C ALA A 3 -3.82 -19.73 -15.25
N PHE A 4 -4.60 -19.32 -14.24
CA PHE A 4 -6.04 -19.61 -14.19
C PHE A 4 -6.85 -18.78 -15.20
N LEU A 5 -6.38 -17.57 -15.58
CA LEU A 5 -7.02 -16.76 -16.63
C LEU A 5 -6.75 -17.32 -18.03
N VAL A 6 -5.63 -18.04 -18.21
CA VAL A 6 -5.30 -18.78 -19.43
C VAL A 6 -6.14 -20.04 -19.55
N ASP A 7 -6.35 -20.76 -18.44
CA ASP A 7 -7.19 -21.98 -18.35
C ASP A 7 -8.69 -21.72 -18.60
N LEU A 8 -9.17 -20.49 -18.37
CA LEU A 8 -10.48 -19.98 -18.83
C LEU A 8 -10.58 -19.84 -20.38
N GLY A 9 -9.66 -20.47 -21.11
CA GLY A 9 -9.33 -20.44 -22.53
C GLY A 9 -10.49 -20.26 -23.48
N ASP A 10 -11.50 -21.13 -23.40
CA ASP A 10 -12.56 -21.22 -24.43
C ASP A 10 -13.84 -20.42 -24.12
N HIS A 11 -13.98 -19.89 -22.90
CA HIS A 11 -15.27 -19.38 -22.44
C HIS A 11 -15.28 -17.90 -22.07
N THR A 12 -14.16 -17.19 -22.15
CA THR A 12 -14.09 -15.77 -21.76
C THR A 12 -13.35 -14.95 -22.82
N ASP A 13 -13.94 -13.83 -23.22
CA ASP A 13 -13.36 -12.96 -24.25
C ASP A 13 -12.00 -12.40 -23.80
N GLN A 14 -11.10 -12.14 -24.77
CA GLN A 14 -9.74 -11.70 -24.48
C GLN A 14 -9.71 -10.34 -23.77
N THR A 15 -10.70 -9.50 -24.06
CA THR A 15 -10.94 -8.20 -23.41
C THR A 15 -11.23 -8.36 -21.91
N THR A 16 -12.11 -9.28 -21.55
CA THR A 16 -12.45 -9.60 -20.15
C THR A 16 -11.24 -10.14 -19.39
N LYS A 17 -10.43 -11.00 -20.02
CA LYS A 17 -9.18 -11.52 -19.41
C LYS A 17 -8.20 -10.39 -19.10
N GLN A 18 -8.04 -9.42 -20.01
CA GLN A 18 -7.19 -8.26 -19.78
C GLN A 18 -7.74 -7.35 -18.67
N MET A 19 -9.05 -7.12 -18.60
CA MET A 19 -9.67 -6.36 -17.50
C MET A 19 -9.44 -7.03 -16.13
N LEU A 20 -9.61 -8.35 -16.05
CA LEU A 20 -9.37 -9.11 -14.82
C LEU A 20 -7.90 -9.12 -14.43
N GLN A 21 -6.97 -9.29 -15.39
CA GLN A 21 -5.54 -9.19 -15.11
C GLN A 21 -5.17 -7.82 -14.58
N ASN A 22 -5.67 -6.74 -15.21
CA ASN A 22 -5.44 -5.37 -14.73
C ASN A 22 -5.98 -5.18 -13.31
N LEU A 23 -7.11 -5.79 -12.95
CA LEU A 23 -7.64 -5.74 -11.59
C LEU A 23 -6.70 -6.43 -10.58
N ILE A 24 -6.17 -7.60 -10.92
CA ILE A 24 -5.19 -8.33 -10.10
C ILE A 24 -3.92 -7.49 -9.93
N ASP A 25 -3.38 -6.96 -11.02
CA ASP A 25 -2.15 -6.16 -10.99
C ASP A 25 -2.31 -4.92 -10.11
N LYS A 26 -3.48 -4.25 -10.20
CA LYS A 26 -3.81 -3.12 -9.31
C LYS A 26 -3.96 -3.54 -7.85
N ARG A 27 -4.58 -4.69 -7.57
CA ARG A 27 -4.67 -5.24 -6.19
C ARG A 27 -3.28 -5.52 -5.60
N ILE A 28 -2.41 -6.18 -6.36
CA ILE A 28 -1.03 -6.48 -5.94
C ILE A 28 -0.26 -5.18 -5.69
N LYS A 29 -0.36 -4.22 -6.61
CA LYS A 29 0.29 -2.91 -6.50
C LYS A 29 -0.19 -2.14 -5.26
N TYR A 30 -1.50 -2.13 -5.00
CA TYR A 30 -2.08 -1.55 -3.79
C TYR A 30 -1.53 -2.22 -2.52
N ASN A 31 -1.54 -3.56 -2.48
CA ASN A 31 -1.05 -4.30 -1.32
C ASN A 31 0.45 -4.04 -1.06
N ARG A 32 1.25 -3.93 -2.14
CA ARG A 32 2.66 -3.55 -2.05
C ARG A 32 2.84 -2.17 -1.42
N TYR A 33 2.11 -1.15 -1.87
CA TYR A 33 2.19 0.18 -1.27
C TYR A 33 1.66 0.22 0.16
N LYS A 34 0.61 -0.55 0.47
CA LYS A 34 0.10 -0.71 1.84
C LYS A 34 1.18 -1.27 2.77
N ASN A 35 1.88 -2.33 2.35
CA ASN A 35 2.95 -2.95 3.13
C ASN A 35 4.17 -2.04 3.27
N ILE A 36 4.60 -1.38 2.19
CA ILE A 36 5.72 -0.42 2.23
C ILE A 36 5.36 0.76 3.15
N HIS A 37 4.15 1.30 3.06
CA HIS A 37 3.69 2.38 3.94
C HIS A 37 3.75 1.95 5.41
N PHE A 38 3.24 0.76 5.72
CA PHE A 38 3.29 0.21 7.08
C PHE A 38 4.74 0.06 7.57
N LEU A 39 5.61 -0.52 6.75
CA LEU A 39 7.03 -0.69 7.07
C LEU A 39 7.73 0.66 7.29
N LEU A 40 7.49 1.66 6.42
CA LEU A 40 8.05 3.01 6.58
C LEU A 40 7.54 3.68 7.85
N LEU A 41 6.26 3.51 8.20
CA LEU A 41 5.70 4.02 9.44
C LEU A 41 6.36 3.38 10.67
N SER A 42 6.58 2.05 10.63
CA SER A 42 7.31 1.34 11.68
C SER A 42 8.76 1.83 11.82
N ILE A 43 9.46 2.05 10.69
CA ILE A 43 10.82 2.62 10.71
C ILE A 43 10.81 4.04 11.27
N ALA A 44 9.84 4.88 10.88
CA ALA A 44 9.70 6.24 11.41
C ALA A 44 9.46 6.25 12.93
N PHE A 45 8.64 5.32 13.43
CA PHE A 45 8.42 5.16 14.85
C PHE A 45 9.69 4.74 15.60
N LEU A 46 10.41 3.73 15.09
CA LEU A 46 11.69 3.29 15.68
C LEU A 46 12.76 4.38 15.63
N PHE A 47 12.83 5.15 14.54
CA PHE A 47 13.73 6.30 14.42
C PHE A 47 13.38 7.40 15.44
N GLY A 48 12.09 7.71 15.62
CA GLY A 48 11.64 8.64 16.64
C GLY A 48 12.03 8.18 18.06
N PHE A 49 11.84 6.90 18.35
CA PHE A 49 12.27 6.30 19.62
C PHE A 49 13.79 6.38 19.83
N PHE A 50 14.58 6.13 18.77
CA PHE A 50 16.03 6.26 18.80
C PHE A 50 16.48 7.70 19.10
N VAL A 51 15.92 8.68 18.39
CA VAL A 51 16.23 10.11 18.63
C VAL A 51 15.82 10.53 20.05
N PHE A 52 14.66 10.07 20.53
CA PHE A 52 14.21 10.31 21.90
C PHE A 52 15.18 9.72 22.93
N SER A 53 15.68 8.50 22.73
CA SER A 53 16.67 7.88 23.61
C SER A 53 18.00 8.65 23.64
N LEU A 54 18.46 9.16 22.48
CA LEU A 54 19.64 10.03 22.42
C LEU A 54 19.43 11.34 23.20
N PHE A 55 18.26 11.95 23.06
CA PHE A 55 17.91 13.16 23.78
C PHE A 55 17.83 12.93 25.30
N TYR A 56 17.26 11.80 25.72
CA TYR A 56 17.20 11.39 27.13
C TYR A 56 18.59 11.19 27.73
N LYS A 57 19.49 10.47 27.03
CA LYS A 57 20.88 10.29 27.48
C LYS A 57 21.62 11.63 27.59
N ALA A 58 21.50 12.49 26.58
CA ALA A 58 22.12 13.81 26.60
C ALA A 58 21.67 14.64 27.80
N THR A 59 20.37 14.59 28.15
CA THR A 59 19.81 15.33 29.29
C THR A 59 20.35 14.85 30.63
N ILE A 60 20.53 13.54 30.81
CA ILE A 60 21.10 12.97 32.04
C ILE A 60 22.57 13.30 32.18
N GLU A 61 23.34 13.21 31.09
CA GLU A 61 24.80 13.40 31.10
C GLU A 61 25.18 14.86 31.37
N THR A 62 24.42 15.84 30.85
CA THR A 62 24.79 17.26 30.99
C THR A 62 24.29 17.92 32.27
N SER A 63 23.44 17.28 33.09
CA SER A 63 22.85 17.89 34.32
C SER A 63 22.31 19.32 34.11
N THR A 64 21.90 19.66 32.90
CA THR A 64 21.40 20.99 32.53
C THR A 64 19.89 21.05 32.76
N ASN A 65 19.42 21.98 33.60
CA ASN A 65 18.01 22.11 33.96
C ASN A 65 17.08 22.60 32.81
N SER A 66 17.66 23.02 31.68
CA SER A 66 16.91 23.58 30.55
C SER A 66 16.98 22.67 29.33
N VAL A 67 15.80 22.30 28.83
CA VAL A 67 15.61 21.48 27.61
C VAL A 67 16.21 22.14 26.37
N LEU A 68 16.19 23.48 26.32
CA LEU A 68 16.73 24.26 25.20
C LEU A 68 18.26 24.16 25.13
N ASP A 69 18.94 24.15 26.27
CA ASP A 69 20.41 24.08 26.31
C ASP A 69 20.91 22.72 25.82
N THR A 70 20.24 21.63 26.24
CA THR A 70 20.50 20.28 25.74
C THR A 70 20.29 20.18 24.22
N PHE A 71 19.25 20.83 23.70
CA PHE A 71 19.00 20.89 22.25
C PHE A 71 20.13 21.62 21.50
N PHE A 72 20.57 22.79 21.96
CA PHE A 72 21.68 23.51 21.32
C PHE A 72 23.01 22.74 21.35
N ILE A 73 23.30 22.03 22.45
CA ILE A 73 24.48 21.16 22.56
C ILE A 73 24.40 20.02 21.54
N LEU A 74 23.23 19.41 21.35
CA LEU A 74 23.00 18.37 20.35
C LEU A 74 23.14 18.91 18.92
N VAL A 75 22.57 20.08 18.63
CA VAL A 75 22.62 20.74 17.30
C VAL A 75 24.04 21.13 16.91
N LYS A 76 24.88 21.55 17.87
CA LYS A 76 26.30 21.87 17.63
C LYS A 76 27.12 20.65 17.19
N LYS A 77 26.67 19.43 17.46
CA LYS A 77 27.33 18.21 16.98
C LYS A 77 26.98 17.97 15.50
N ASN A 78 27.99 17.72 14.68
CA ASN A 78 27.86 17.51 13.22
C ASN A 78 26.84 16.41 12.83
N HIS A 79 26.58 15.45 13.73
CA HIS A 79 25.64 14.36 13.50
C HIS A 79 24.15 14.79 13.51
N PHE A 80 23.80 15.94 14.09
CA PHE A 80 22.40 16.37 14.19
C PHE A 80 21.81 16.77 12.82
N LEU A 81 22.59 17.45 11.99
CA LEU A 81 22.17 17.79 10.62
C LEU A 81 21.88 16.52 9.79
N THR A 82 22.70 15.47 9.98
CA THR A 82 22.49 14.18 9.32
C THR A 82 21.19 13.52 9.79
N LEU A 83 20.92 13.52 11.10
CA LEU A 83 19.67 12.99 11.66
C LEU A 83 18.45 13.75 11.15
N PHE A 84 18.53 15.08 11.06
CA PHE A 84 17.45 15.90 10.53
C PHE A 84 17.18 15.62 9.05
N PHE A 85 18.23 15.46 8.24
CA PHE A 85 18.10 15.10 6.84
C PHE A 85 17.47 13.71 6.65
N ILE A 86 17.87 12.73 7.47
CA ILE A 86 17.26 11.39 7.50
C ILE A 86 15.78 11.48 7.87
N ALA A 87 15.44 12.26 8.92
CA ALA A 87 14.07 12.46 9.33
C ALA A 87 13.23 13.06 8.20
N PHE A 88 13.70 14.15 7.58
CA PHE A 88 13.00 14.80 6.48
C PHE A 88 12.76 13.86 5.30
N THR A 89 13.78 13.09 4.91
CA THR A 89 13.69 12.10 3.82
C THR A 89 12.71 10.98 4.17
N LEU A 90 12.72 10.50 5.40
CA LEU A 90 11.86 9.41 5.87
C LEU A 90 10.39 9.85 5.91
N PHE A 91 10.08 10.98 6.54
CA PHE A 91 8.72 11.51 6.61
C PHE A 91 8.20 11.93 5.22
N GLY A 92 9.05 12.50 4.37
CA GLY A 92 8.72 12.78 2.97
C GLY A 92 8.37 11.50 2.20
N SER A 93 9.15 10.44 2.40
CA SER A 93 8.91 9.14 1.77
C SER A 93 7.58 8.50 2.22
N VAL A 94 7.27 8.57 3.52
CA VAL A 94 5.98 8.10 4.06
C VAL A 94 4.82 8.79 3.36
N LYS A 95 4.85 10.12 3.24
CA LYS A 95 3.79 10.90 2.58
C LYS A 95 3.63 10.52 1.10
N VAL A 96 4.74 10.43 0.36
CA VAL A 96 4.71 10.07 -1.07
C VAL A 96 4.13 8.67 -1.29
N ILE A 97 4.50 7.70 -0.44
CA ILE A 97 3.97 6.34 -0.53
C ILE A 97 2.49 6.30 -0.12
N PHE A 98 2.08 7.10 0.86
CA PHE A 98 0.67 7.24 1.25
C PHE A 98 -0.19 7.73 0.08
N GLU A 99 0.23 8.79 -0.61
CA GLU A 99 -0.50 9.31 -1.79
C GLU A 99 -0.57 8.28 -2.93
N LYS A 100 0.53 7.55 -3.18
CA LYS A 100 0.55 6.46 -4.18
C LYS A 100 -0.38 5.31 -3.79
N LYS A 101 -0.45 4.96 -2.51
CA LYS A 101 -1.38 3.95 -1.98
C LYS A 101 -2.82 4.39 -2.24
N GLU A 102 -3.19 5.60 -1.84
CA GLU A 102 -4.56 6.13 -1.97
C GLU A 102 -4.98 6.21 -3.45
N LYS A 103 -4.10 6.69 -4.33
CA LYS A 103 -4.36 6.71 -5.77
C LYS A 103 -4.62 5.30 -6.31
N THR A 104 -3.76 4.34 -5.96
CA THR A 104 -3.90 2.95 -6.44
C THR A 104 -5.15 2.28 -5.87
N GLU A 105 -5.54 2.62 -4.64
CA GLU A 105 -6.77 2.15 -4.00
C GLU A 105 -8.02 2.63 -4.75
N LYS A 106 -8.10 3.93 -5.04
CA LYS A 106 -9.20 4.52 -5.82
C LYS A 106 -9.30 3.89 -7.20
N GLU A 107 -8.17 3.74 -7.88
CA GLU A 107 -8.10 3.11 -9.19
C GLU A 107 -8.51 1.62 -9.17
N TYR A 108 -8.12 0.88 -8.14
CA TYR A 108 -8.52 -0.50 -7.94
C TYR A 108 -10.03 -0.61 -7.70
N HIS A 109 -10.57 0.22 -6.81
CA HIS A 109 -12.00 0.19 -6.47
C HIS A 109 -12.87 0.61 -7.66
N ALA A 110 -12.46 1.63 -8.41
CA ALA A 110 -13.15 2.05 -9.63
C ALA A 110 -13.20 0.91 -10.68
N LEU A 111 -12.06 0.24 -10.92
CA LEU A 111 -12.00 -0.87 -11.87
C LEU A 111 -12.83 -2.08 -11.39
N ARG A 112 -12.82 -2.35 -10.09
CA ARG A 112 -13.65 -3.39 -9.48
C ARG A 112 -15.14 -3.11 -9.69
N CYS A 113 -15.59 -1.88 -9.44
CA CYS A 113 -16.97 -1.46 -9.68
C CYS A 113 -17.35 -1.61 -11.16
N GLU A 114 -16.49 -1.13 -12.06
CA GLU A 114 -16.72 -1.25 -13.51
C GLU A 114 -16.90 -2.71 -13.95
N ILE A 115 -16.09 -3.63 -13.45
CA ILE A 115 -16.19 -5.07 -13.76
C ILE A 115 -17.48 -5.68 -13.21
N ILE A 116 -17.93 -5.24 -12.02
CA ILE A 116 -19.19 -5.70 -11.41
C ILE A 116 -20.38 -5.20 -12.22
N ASP A 117 -20.39 -3.92 -12.60
CA ASP A 117 -21.47 -3.32 -13.40
C ASP A 117 -21.56 -3.96 -14.79
N LYS A 118 -20.41 -4.15 -15.45
CA LYS A 118 -20.33 -4.82 -16.76
C LYS A 118 -20.41 -6.34 -16.67
N SER A 119 -20.56 -6.93 -15.48
CA SER A 119 -20.53 -8.40 -15.33
C SER A 119 -21.63 -9.11 -16.13
N LYS A 120 -22.80 -8.50 -16.32
CA LYS A 120 -23.86 -9.05 -17.17
C LYS A 120 -23.50 -9.05 -18.66
N ASP A 121 -22.71 -8.08 -19.10
CA ASP A 121 -22.27 -7.96 -20.48
C ASP A 121 -21.03 -8.81 -20.78
N LEU A 122 -20.13 -8.94 -19.81
CA LEU A 122 -18.90 -9.72 -19.91
C LEU A 122 -19.16 -11.23 -19.95
N TRP A 123 -20.23 -11.70 -19.31
CA TRP A 123 -20.63 -13.12 -19.27
C TRP A 123 -22.06 -13.30 -19.79
N LYS A 124 -22.21 -13.50 -21.10
CA LYS A 124 -23.50 -13.77 -21.78
C LYS A 124 -23.72 -15.27 -22.02
N GLY A 125 -24.98 -15.72 -21.97
CA GLY A 125 -25.38 -17.10 -22.27
C GLY A 125 -24.73 -18.11 -21.32
N ASP A 126 -24.22 -19.21 -21.87
CA ASP A 126 -23.62 -20.32 -21.09
C ASP A 126 -22.42 -19.90 -20.23
N LYS A 127 -21.77 -18.79 -20.59
CA LYS A 127 -20.63 -18.20 -19.86
C LYS A 127 -21.03 -17.65 -18.50
N TRP A 128 -22.31 -17.30 -18.30
CA TRP A 128 -22.82 -16.80 -17.03
C TRP A 128 -22.67 -17.82 -15.89
N ASN A 129 -22.89 -19.10 -16.19
CA ASN A 129 -22.76 -20.18 -15.20
C ASN A 129 -21.31 -20.38 -14.75
N GLN A 130 -20.34 -20.01 -15.59
CA GLN A 130 -18.93 -20.16 -15.30
C GLN A 130 -18.32 -18.97 -14.53
N ARG A 131 -18.99 -17.81 -14.48
CA ARG A 131 -18.48 -16.61 -13.80
C ARG A 131 -18.20 -16.83 -12.31
N HIS A 132 -18.99 -17.70 -11.66
CA HIS A 132 -18.82 -18.03 -10.25
C HIS A 132 -17.44 -18.63 -9.98
N ARG A 133 -16.94 -19.50 -10.87
CA ARG A 133 -15.59 -20.09 -10.76
C ARG A 133 -14.52 -19.01 -10.79
N VAL A 134 -14.64 -18.04 -11.69
CA VAL A 134 -13.71 -16.90 -11.78
C VAL A 134 -13.74 -16.07 -10.51
N PHE A 135 -14.94 -15.73 -10.03
CA PHE A 135 -15.12 -14.88 -8.84
C PHE A 135 -14.62 -15.58 -7.58
N GLU A 136 -14.85 -16.88 -7.47
CA GLU A 136 -14.34 -17.70 -6.38
C GLU A 136 -12.80 -17.79 -6.39
N GLN A 137 -12.18 -18.00 -7.55
CA GLN A 137 -10.72 -18.01 -7.67
C GLN A 137 -10.10 -16.64 -7.35
N MET A 138 -10.72 -15.55 -7.82
CA MET A 138 -10.29 -14.18 -7.51
C MET A 138 -10.37 -13.89 -6.00
N LYS A 139 -11.44 -14.34 -5.34
CA LYS A 139 -11.60 -14.23 -3.89
C LYS A 139 -10.58 -15.10 -3.14
N LYS A 140 -10.38 -16.36 -3.54
CA LYS A 140 -9.46 -17.28 -2.86
C LYS A 140 -7.99 -16.87 -2.99
N LYS A 141 -7.54 -16.44 -4.17
CA LYS A 141 -6.13 -16.13 -4.44
C LYS A 141 -5.72 -14.70 -4.09
N TYR A 142 -6.60 -13.73 -4.34
CA TYR A 142 -6.25 -12.30 -4.22
C TYR A 142 -7.13 -11.54 -3.23
N ASP A 143 -8.09 -12.22 -2.59
CA ASP A 143 -9.08 -11.61 -1.70
C ASP A 143 -9.88 -10.48 -2.40
N ILE A 144 -10.19 -10.69 -3.68
CA ILE A 144 -10.98 -9.76 -4.50
C ILE A 144 -12.42 -10.29 -4.57
N ASN A 145 -13.36 -9.57 -3.95
CA ASN A 145 -14.77 -9.92 -4.00
C ASN A 145 -15.48 -9.24 -5.19
N LEU A 146 -15.95 -10.02 -6.16
CA LEU A 146 -16.68 -9.51 -7.34
C LEU A 146 -18.21 -9.76 -7.27
N TYR A 147 -18.73 -10.27 -6.16
CA TYR A 147 -20.17 -10.58 -6.02
C TYR A 147 -21.02 -9.34 -5.74
N HIS A 148 -20.45 -8.38 -5.01
CA HIS A 148 -21.16 -7.18 -4.58
C HIS A 148 -20.26 -5.96 -4.69
N GLN A 149 -20.87 -4.86 -5.09
CA GLN A 149 -20.28 -3.53 -5.00
C GLN A 149 -20.34 -3.05 -3.54
N SER A 150 -19.62 -3.74 -2.64
CA SER A 150 -19.47 -3.24 -1.27
C SER A 150 -18.44 -2.11 -1.25
N LYS A 151 -18.80 -1.03 -0.55
CA LYS A 151 -17.98 0.16 -0.28
C LYS A 151 -16.72 -0.21 0.49
#